data_AF-A0A7C3N9N0-F1
#
_entry.id   AF-A0A7C3N9N0-F1
#
_cell.length_a   1.000
_cell.length_b   1.000
_cell.length_c   1.000
_cell.angle_alpha   90.00
_cell.angle_beta   90.00
_cell.angle_gamma   90.00
#
_symmetry.space_group_name_H-M   'P 1'
#
loop_
_entity.id
_entity.type
_entity.pdbx_description
1 polymer ?
#
loop_
_entity_poly.entity_id
_entity_poly.type
_entity_poly.pdbx_seq_one_letter_code
_entity_poly.pdbx_strand_id
1 'polypeptide(L)'
;MELIKLFDEAIEKYHSETDKLRFLPQNRYNTVLFPLSGQYDWLSGQLLYCLIRHLRPIRVIEISTNAGYSGLFSALALKANGFGRLETFELMP
;
A
#
# COMPACT_ATOMS: atom_id res chain seq x y z
N MET A 1 23.48 -0.56 0.23
CA MET A 1 23.54 -1.88 0.88
C MET A 1 22.49 -2.01 1.98
N GLU A 2 22.26 -0.99 2.80
CA GLU A 2 21.25 -1.00 3.87
C GLU A 2 19.79 -1.06 3.39
N LEU A 3 19.45 -0.36 2.29
CA LEU A 3 18.09 -0.36 1.72
C LEU A 3 17.63 -1.72 1.21
N ILE A 4 18.52 -2.49 0.57
CA ILE A 4 18.20 -3.83 0.07
C ILE A 4 17.90 -4.75 1.24
N LYS A 5 18.75 -4.69 2.28
CA LYS A 5 18.54 -5.47 3.50
C LYS A 5 17.20 -5.14 4.18
N LEU A 6 16.82 -3.86 4.24
CA LEU A 6 15.51 -3.44 4.76
C LEU A 6 14.36 -4.07 3.95
N PHE A 7 14.49 -4.10 2.62
CA PHE A 7 13.46 -4.69 1.76
C PHE A 7 13.35 -6.19 1.97
N ASP A 8 14.48 -6.88 2.03
CA ASP A 8 14.53 -8.33 2.26
C ASP A 8 13.89 -8.68 3.61
N GLU A 9 14.24 -7.98 4.69
CA GLU A 9 13.68 -8.20 6.03
C GLU A 9 12.17 -7.93 6.09
N ALA A 10 11.69 -6.91 5.38
CA ALA A 10 10.27 -6.60 5.30
C ALA A 10 9.50 -7.68 4.52
N ILE A 11 10.04 -8.12 3.38
CA ILE A 11 9.44 -9.16 2.54
C ILE A 11 9.43 -10.49 3.30
N GLU A 12 10.57 -10.93 3.82
CA GLU A 12 10.71 -12.20 4.53
C GLU A 12 9.66 -12.34 5.63
N LYS A 13 9.45 -11.27 6.40
CA LYS A 13 8.53 -11.27 7.53
C LYS A 13 7.05 -11.16 7.14
N TYR A 14 6.70 -10.41 6.10
CA TYR A 14 5.30 -10.02 5.85
C TYR A 14 4.74 -10.42 4.48
N HIS A 15 5.53 -11.01 3.57
CA HIS A 15 5.06 -11.37 2.23
C HIS A 15 3.83 -12.30 2.25
N SER A 16 3.74 -13.22 3.20
CA SER A 16 2.62 -14.16 3.34
C SER A 16 1.29 -13.46 3.67
N GLU A 17 1.32 -12.27 4.27
CA GLU A 17 0.12 -11.47 4.52
C GLU A 17 -0.46 -10.91 3.20
N THR A 18 0.38 -10.73 2.18
CA THR A 18 -0.02 -10.07 0.93
C THR A 18 -0.97 -10.88 0.07
N ASP A 19 -1.08 -12.20 0.27
CA ASP A 19 -2.08 -13.01 -0.44
C ASP A 19 -3.52 -12.54 -0.16
N LYS A 20 -3.77 -12.00 1.03
CA LYS A 20 -5.07 -11.41 1.40
C LYS A 20 -5.38 -10.13 0.65
N LEU A 21 -4.38 -9.51 0.01
CA LEU A 21 -4.51 -8.26 -0.74
C LEU A 21 -4.79 -8.50 -2.23
N ARG A 22 -4.85 -9.76 -2.69
CA ARG A 22 -5.09 -10.12 -4.11
C ARG A 22 -6.40 -9.57 -4.67
N PHE A 23 -7.35 -9.21 -3.81
CA PHE A 23 -8.57 -8.53 -4.25
C PHE A 23 -8.27 -7.18 -4.90
N LEU A 24 -7.17 -6.49 -4.54
CA LEU A 24 -6.78 -5.22 -5.14
C LEU A 24 -6.47 -5.36 -6.64
N PRO A 25 -5.48 -6.18 -7.08
CA PRO A 25 -5.21 -6.33 -8.51
C PRO A 25 -6.39 -6.93 -9.27
N GLN A 26 -7.19 -7.80 -8.65
CA GLN A 26 -8.42 -8.34 -9.26
C GLN A 26 -9.48 -7.26 -9.53
N ASN A 27 -9.52 -6.21 -8.70
CA ASN A 27 -10.47 -5.11 -8.81
C ASN A 27 -9.84 -3.83 -9.38
N ARG A 28 -8.62 -3.88 -9.93
CA ARG A 28 -7.90 -2.71 -10.43
C ARG A 28 -8.70 -1.84 -11.42
N TYR A 29 -9.55 -2.49 -12.22
CA TYR A 29 -10.40 -1.85 -13.23
C TYR A 29 -11.87 -1.74 -12.80
N ASN A 30 -12.18 -2.06 -11.54
CA ASN A 30 -13.53 -1.97 -11.01
C ASN A 30 -13.85 -0.50 -10.68
N THR A 31 -14.62 0.13 -11.54
CA THR A 31 -15.00 1.55 -11.42
C THR A 31 -15.95 1.86 -10.27
N VAL A 32 -16.53 0.83 -9.65
CA VAL A 32 -17.33 0.98 -8.42
C VAL A 32 -16.43 1.13 -7.20
N LEU A 33 -15.28 0.45 -7.19
CA LEU A 33 -14.30 0.50 -6.10
C LEU A 33 -13.29 1.64 -6.26
N PHE A 34 -12.94 1.96 -7.51
CA PHE A 34 -11.96 2.99 -7.83
C PHE A 34 -12.58 3.99 -8.81
N PRO A 35 -12.60 5.29 -8.52
CA PRO A 35 -13.20 6.29 -9.42
C PRO A 35 -12.45 6.38 -10.76
N LEU A 36 -11.18 5.96 -10.80
CA LEU A 36 -10.33 5.88 -11.98
C LEU A 36 -9.60 4.52 -11.99
N SER A 37 -9.04 4.12 -13.13
CA SER A 37 -8.23 2.90 -13.23
C SER A 37 -7.08 2.95 -12.22
N GLY A 38 -6.95 1.91 -11.40
CA GLY A 38 -5.84 1.81 -10.45
C GLY A 38 -4.51 1.93 -11.17
N GLN A 39 -3.75 2.97 -10.84
CA GLN A 39 -2.33 3.09 -11.18
C GLN A 39 -1.51 2.44 -10.07
N TYR A 40 -0.23 2.10 -10.31
CA TYR A 40 0.64 1.31 -9.43
C TYR A 40 0.53 -0.22 -9.61
N ASP A 41 1.64 -0.94 -9.81
CA ASP A 41 1.64 -2.39 -10.07
C ASP A 41 1.53 -3.21 -8.77
N TRP A 42 1.23 -4.50 -8.93
CA TRP A 42 1.01 -5.42 -7.80
C TRP A 42 2.27 -5.60 -6.93
N LEU A 43 3.44 -5.77 -7.54
CA LEU A 43 4.68 -6.01 -6.81
C LEU A 43 5.05 -4.79 -5.96
N SER A 44 4.95 -3.59 -6.54
CA SER A 44 5.19 -2.34 -5.81
C SER A 44 4.22 -2.16 -4.63
N GLY A 45 2.94 -2.50 -4.81
CA GLY A 45 1.94 -2.47 -3.74
C GLY A 45 2.23 -3.45 -2.60
N GLN A 46 2.66 -4.67 -2.93
CA GLN A 46 3.07 -5.67 -1.93
C GLN A 46 4.29 -5.18 -1.13
N LEU A 47 5.31 -4.65 -1.82
CA LEU A 47 6.50 -4.13 -1.16
C LEU A 47 6.15 -2.96 -0.23
N LEU A 48 5.32 -2.02 -0.68
CA LEU A 48 4.85 -0.91 0.15
C LEU A 48 4.12 -1.40 1.41
N TYR A 49 3.25 -2.39 1.27
CA TYR A 49 2.57 -3.02 2.40
C TYR A 49 3.57 -3.59 3.40
N CYS A 50 4.51 -4.43 2.94
CA CYS A 50 5.53 -5.05 3.78
C CYS A 50 6.40 -4.02 4.50
N LEU A 51 6.78 -2.94 3.81
CA LEU A 51 7.59 -1.86 4.41
C LEU A 51 6.83 -1.12 5.52
N ILE A 52 5.55 -0.80 5.32
CA ILE A 52 4.74 -0.14 6.35
C ILE A 52 4.53 -1.08 7.56
N ARG A 53 4.36 -2.39 7.33
CA ARG A 53 4.30 -3.39 8.39
C ARG A 53 5.60 -3.50 9.18
N HIS A 54 6.73 -3.41 8.48
CA HIS A 54 8.06 -3.49 9.09
C HIS A 54 8.43 -2.23 9.86
N LEU A 55 8.32 -1.05 9.23
CA LEU A 55 8.72 0.24 9.81
C LEU A 55 7.73 0.77 10.86
N ARG A 56 6.48 0.30 10.84
CA ARG A 56 5.40 0.72 11.75
C ARG A 56 5.27 2.26 11.87
N PRO A 57 5.18 3.00 10.75
CA PRO A 57 5.16 4.45 10.80
C PRO A 57 3.90 4.97 11.51
N ILE A 58 4.05 6.08 12.25
CA ILE A 58 2.93 6.80 12.86
C ILE A 58 2.07 7.50 11.79
N ARG A 59 2.69 7.91 10.68
CA ARG A 59 2.04 8.64 9.59
C ARG A 59 2.59 8.19 8.24
N VAL A 60 1.69 7.99 7.27
CA VAL A 60 1.99 7.82 5.85
C VAL A 60 1.31 8.97 5.12
N ILE A 61 2.08 9.71 4.32
CA ILE A 61 1.58 10.79 3.47
C ILE A 61 1.65 10.32 2.03
N GLU A 62 0.52 10.35 1.34
CA GLU A 62 0.41 10.06 -0.08
C GLU A 62 0.04 11.34 -0.83
N ILE A 63 0.81 11.66 -1.87
CA ILE A 63 0.57 12.80 -2.75
C ILE A 63 0.16 12.24 -4.11
N SER A 64 -0.94 12.72 -4.65
CA SER A 64 -1.51 12.29 -5.94
C SER A 64 -1.97 10.83 -5.95
N THR A 65 -3.00 10.53 -5.15
CA THR A 65 -3.56 9.18 -5.00
C THR A 65 -4.29 8.68 -6.25
N ASN A 66 -4.67 9.60 -7.16
CA ASN A 66 -5.40 9.38 -8.41
C ASN A 66 -6.73 8.62 -8.22
N ALA A 67 -6.64 7.31 -8.00
CA ALA A 67 -7.76 6.41 -7.79
C ALA A 67 -7.86 5.85 -6.35
N GLY A 68 -6.91 6.15 -5.45
CA GLY A 68 -6.89 5.55 -4.10
C GLY A 68 -6.26 4.17 -4.02
N TYR A 69 -5.76 3.63 -5.13
CA TYR A 69 -5.31 2.23 -5.24
C TYR A 69 -4.08 1.94 -4.38
N SER A 70 -3.01 2.74 -4.50
CA SER A 70 -1.82 2.65 -3.65
C SER A 70 -2.11 2.98 -2.18
N GLY A 71 -3.02 3.93 -1.94
CA GLY A 71 -3.51 4.31 -0.62
C GLY A 71 -4.12 3.13 0.13
N LEU A 72 -4.83 2.21 -0.55
CA LEU A 72 -5.39 1.01 0.09
C LEU A 72 -4.32 0.06 0.63
N PHE A 73 -3.19 -0.15 -0.07
CA PHE A 73 -2.08 -0.96 0.47
C PHE A 73 -1.56 -0.35 1.78
N SER A 74 -1.38 0.97 1.79
CA SER A 74 -0.94 1.70 2.97
C SER A 74 -1.94 1.61 4.12
N ALA A 75 -3.22 1.83 3.83
CA ALA A 75 -4.28 1.77 4.84
C ALA A 75 -4.43 0.36 5.43
N LEU A 76 -4.32 -0.69 4.61
CA LEU A 76 -4.39 -2.08 5.07
C LEU A 76 -3.17 -2.47 5.91
N ALA A 77 -1.98 -1.97 5.58
CA ALA A 77 -0.77 -2.20 6.38
C ALA A 77 -0.86 -1.52 7.75
N LEU A 78 -1.31 -0.26 7.79
CA LEU A 78 -1.55 0.48 9.03
C LEU A 78 -2.65 -0.19 9.89
N LYS A 79 -3.73 -0.65 9.24
CA LYS A 79 -4.78 -1.44 9.91
C LYS A 79 -4.21 -2.71 10.54
N ALA A 80 -3.38 -3.46 9.82
CA ALA A 80 -2.73 -4.66 10.34
C ALA A 80 -1.69 -4.35 11.43
N ASN A 81 -1.08 -3.15 11.43
CA ASN A 81 -0.25 -2.67 12.52
C ASN A 81 -1.05 -2.33 13.79
N GLY A 82 -2.36 -2.12 13.66
CA GLY A 82 -3.23 -1.61 14.72
C GLY A 82 -2.96 -0.15 15.08
N PHE A 83 -2.21 0.57 14.25
CA PHE A 83 -1.69 1.90 14.57
C PHE A 83 -1.26 2.68 13.32
N GLY A 84 -1.26 4.01 13.45
CA GLY A 84 -0.82 4.97 12.45
C GLY A 84 -1.96 5.54 11.61
N ARG A 85 -1.63 6.53 10.78
CA ARG A 85 -2.61 7.27 9.97
C ARG A 85 -2.12 7.42 8.53
N LEU A 86 -3.02 7.26 7.57
CA LEU A 86 -2.82 7.63 6.18
C LEU A 86 -3.45 9.01 5.92
N GLU A 87 -2.69 9.89 5.30
CA GLU A 87 -3.15 11.19 4.82
C GLU A 87 -2.90 11.24 3.32
N THR A 88 -3.96 11.35 2.52
CA THR A 88 -3.88 11.44 1.07
C THR A 88 -4.23 12.85 0.61
N PHE A 89 -3.47 13.38 -0.33
CA PHE A 89 -3.66 14.70 -0.90
C PHE A 89 -3.76 14.58 -2.42
N GLU A 90 -4.82 15.14 -3.00
CA GLU A 90 -5.02 15.17 -4.44
C GLU A 90 -5.39 16.58 -4.89
N LEU A 91 -4.88 16.99 -6.04
CA LEU A 91 -5.31 18.24 -6.67
C LEU A 91 -6.59 17.95 -7.44
N MET A 92 -7.69 18.55 -6.99
CA MET A 92 -8.91 18.58 -7.79
C MET A 92 -8.82 19.75 -8.79
N PRO A 93 -9.20 19.55 -10.07
CA PRO A 93 -9.37 20.63 -11.03
C PRO A 93 -10.40 21.68 -10.58
#